data_AF-A0A7T0JT37-F1
#
_entry.id   AF-A0A7T0JT37-F1
#
_cell.length_a   1.000
_cell.length_b   1.000
_cell.length_c   1.000
_cell.angle_alpha   90.00
_cell.angle_beta   90.00
_cell.angle_gamma   90.00
#
_symmetry.space_group_name_H-M   'P 1'
#
loop_
_entity.id
_entity.type
_entity.pdbx_description
1 polymer ?
#
loop_
_entity_poly.entity_id
_entity_poly.type
_entity_poly.pdbx_seq_one_letter_code
_entity_poly.pdbx_strand_id
1 'polypeptide(L)'
;MHWLESQLAELNRLADAYVLARRQSSADIINISETTRLKRSQFIDAVQALVNNVGKIKGISACAAYHDGLILAQSDKAPNMEAFGALVQDSIRTAQQGAEELDLGAIEQIVIVGTSNKVAMLSVGPLILSISSPKHINLALALSQGA
;
A
#
# COMPACT_ATOMS: atom_id res chain seq x y z
N MET A 1 1.54 3.38 16.91
CA MET A 1 1.56 2.85 15.53
C MET A 1 1.20 1.37 15.45
N HIS A 2 0.99 0.67 16.58
CA HIS A 2 0.73 -0.78 16.63
C HIS A 2 -0.39 -1.33 15.75
N TRP A 3 -1.51 -0.62 15.57
CA TRP A 3 -2.59 -1.13 14.71
C TRP A 3 -2.19 -1.19 13.23
N LEU A 4 -1.66 -0.09 12.68
CA LEU A 4 -1.25 -0.07 11.28
C LEU A 4 -0.12 -1.09 11.05
N GLU A 5 0.89 -1.10 11.93
CA GLU A 5 1.98 -2.08 11.89
C GLU A 5 1.47 -3.52 11.86
N SER A 6 0.45 -3.87 12.66
CA SER A 6 -0.12 -5.22 12.64
C SER A 6 -0.84 -5.54 11.33
N GLN A 7 -1.53 -4.56 10.74
CA GLN A 7 -2.16 -4.74 9.41
C GLN A 7 -1.09 -4.92 8.32
N LEU A 8 0.01 -4.16 8.37
CA LEU A 8 1.10 -4.27 7.40
C LEU A 8 1.83 -5.61 7.53
N ALA A 9 2.04 -6.10 8.76
CA ALA A 9 2.63 -7.40 9.01
C ALA A 9 1.76 -8.55 8.44
N GLU A 10 0.45 -8.46 8.61
CA GLU A 10 -0.49 -9.43 8.04
C GLU A 10 -0.49 -9.39 6.51
N LEU A 11 -0.44 -8.21 5.90
CA LEU A 11 -0.33 -8.08 4.44
C LEU A 11 0.97 -8.69 3.90
N ASN A 12 2.10 -8.46 4.55
CA ASN A 12 3.36 -9.08 4.17
C ASN A 12 3.27 -10.62 4.25
N ARG A 13 2.68 -11.15 5.32
CA ARG A 13 2.46 -12.60 5.47
C ARG A 13 1.60 -13.17 4.34
N LEU A 14 0.54 -12.47 3.94
CA LEU A 14 -0.34 -12.88 2.83
C LEU A 14 0.36 -12.78 1.47
N ALA A 15 1.16 -11.74 1.24
CA ALA A 15 1.96 -11.57 0.04
C ALA A 15 2.98 -12.72 -0.11
N ASP A 16 3.70 -13.06 0.95
CA ASP A 16 4.65 -14.16 0.96
C ASP A 16 3.97 -15.50 0.67
N ALA A 17 2.81 -15.75 1.28
CA ALA A 17 2.02 -16.96 1.01
C ALA A 17 1.59 -17.06 -0.47
N TYR A 18 1.23 -15.93 -1.10
CA TYR A 18 0.90 -15.88 -2.52
C TYR A 18 2.13 -16.15 -3.41
N VAL A 19 3.28 -15.55 -3.10
CA VAL A 19 4.53 -15.79 -3.84
C VAL A 19 4.97 -17.25 -3.75
N LEU A 20 4.86 -17.86 -2.56
CA LEU A 20 5.19 -19.27 -2.35
C LEU A 20 4.25 -20.20 -3.13
N ALA A 21 2.94 -19.94 -3.12
CA ALA A 21 1.97 -20.71 -3.90
C ALA A 21 2.27 -20.66 -5.41
N ARG A 22 2.74 -19.52 -5.92
CA ARG A 22 3.13 -19.34 -7.32
C ARG A 22 4.42 -20.09 -7.70
N ARG A 23 5.31 -20.36 -6.74
CA ARG A 23 6.59 -21.08 -6.96
C ARG A 23 6.47 -22.60 -6.84
N GLN A 24 5.36 -23.13 -6.31
CA GLN A 24 5.14 -24.58 -6.26
C GLN A 24 4.90 -25.13 -7.68
N SER A 25 5.97 -25.65 -8.27
CA SER A 25 5.95 -26.44 -9.50
C SER A 25 5.84 -27.93 -9.13
N SER A 26 4.69 -28.56 -9.38
CA SER A 26 4.63 -30.01 -9.62
C SER A 26 3.25 -30.48 -10.14
N ALA A 27 3.30 -31.44 -11.06
CA ALA A 27 2.33 -32.45 -11.55
C ALA A 27 0.81 -32.19 -11.66
N ASP A 28 0.20 -31.26 -10.92
CA ASP A 28 -1.27 -31.12 -10.82
C ASP A 28 -1.72 -29.66 -11.02
N ILE A 29 -1.76 -29.26 -12.30
CA ILE A 29 -1.94 -27.87 -12.75
C ILE A 29 -3.28 -27.27 -12.30
N ILE A 30 -4.32 -28.09 -12.16
CA ILE A 30 -5.70 -27.64 -11.83
C ILE A 30 -5.78 -27.19 -10.37
N ASN A 31 -5.29 -28.01 -9.43
CA ASN A 31 -5.29 -27.70 -7.99
C ASN A 31 -4.38 -26.51 -7.63
N ILE A 32 -3.27 -26.34 -8.35
CA ILE A 32 -2.35 -25.19 -8.17
C ILE A 32 -3.01 -23.88 -8.63
N SER A 33 -3.73 -23.93 -9.76
CA SER A 33 -4.47 -22.77 -10.28
C SER A 33 -5.51 -22.26 -9.29
N GLU A 34 -6.29 -23.16 -8.69
CA GLU A 34 -7.29 -22.80 -7.68
C GLU A 34 -6.66 -22.26 -6.40
N THR A 35 -5.62 -22.92 -5.89
CA THR A 35 -4.89 -22.48 -4.70
C THR A 35 -4.26 -21.09 -4.90
N THR A 36 -3.64 -20.86 -6.06
CA THR A 36 -3.04 -19.56 -6.40
C THR A 36 -4.09 -18.45 -6.52
N ARG A 37 -5.25 -18.75 -7.14
CA ARG A 37 -6.37 -17.81 -7.24
C ARG A 37 -6.92 -17.45 -5.87
N LEU A 38 -7.11 -18.45 -5.00
CA LEU A 38 -7.58 -18.23 -3.63
C LEU A 38 -6.61 -17.34 -2.84
N LYS A 39 -5.31 -17.64 -2.87
CA LYS A 39 -4.29 -16.84 -2.17
C LYS A 39 -4.22 -15.41 -2.71
N ARG A 40 -4.34 -15.24 -4.03
CA ARG A 40 -4.42 -13.91 -4.64
C ARG A 40 -5.66 -13.14 -4.17
N SER A 41 -6.83 -13.78 -4.14
CA SER A 41 -8.06 -13.15 -3.63
C SER A 41 -7.88 -12.71 -2.18
N GLN A 42 -7.42 -13.60 -1.31
CA GLN A 42 -7.18 -13.29 0.10
C GLN A 42 -6.26 -12.08 0.30
N PHE A 43 -5.20 -12.00 -0.50
CA PHE A 43 -4.29 -10.84 -0.48
C PHE A 43 -4.98 -9.56 -0.93
N ILE A 44 -5.66 -9.57 -2.09
CA ILE A 44 -6.37 -8.39 -2.62
C ILE A 44 -7.47 -7.92 -1.66
N ASP A 45 -8.24 -8.86 -1.11
CA ASP A 45 -9.32 -8.58 -0.15
C ASP A 45 -8.77 -7.93 1.13
N ALA A 46 -7.63 -8.42 1.63
CA ALA A 46 -6.95 -7.81 2.78
C ALA A 46 -6.41 -6.41 2.47
N VAL A 47 -5.85 -6.18 1.27
CA VAL A 47 -5.39 -4.85 0.84
C VAL A 47 -6.58 -3.88 0.76
N GLN A 48 -7.70 -4.30 0.18
CA GLN A 48 -8.91 -3.49 0.09
C GLN A 48 -9.49 -3.20 1.49
N ALA A 49 -9.48 -4.18 2.40
CA ALA A 49 -9.90 -3.99 3.78
C ALA A 49 -9.03 -2.96 4.51
N LEU A 50 -7.70 -3.04 4.37
CA LEU A 50 -6.78 -2.04 4.93
C LEU A 50 -7.10 -0.64 4.40
N VAL A 51 -7.18 -0.49 3.08
CA VAL A 51 -7.44 0.80 2.42
C VAL A 51 -8.77 1.40 2.90
N ASN A 52 -9.81 0.56 3.00
CA ASN A 52 -11.12 0.97 3.51
C ASN A 52 -11.06 1.42 4.97
N ASN A 53 -10.36 0.66 5.82
CA ASN A 53 -10.23 0.99 7.24
C ASN A 53 -9.46 2.31 7.42
N VAL A 54 -8.36 2.51 6.70
CA VAL A 54 -7.61 3.76 6.73
C VAL A 54 -8.46 4.94 6.22
N GLY A 55 -9.22 4.75 5.14
CA GLY A 55 -10.12 5.78 4.59
C GLY A 55 -11.30 6.18 5.52
N LYS A 56 -11.60 5.36 6.54
CA LYS A 56 -12.61 5.66 7.56
C LYS A 56 -12.05 6.45 8.74
N ILE A 57 -10.73 6.49 8.94
CA ILE A 57 -10.09 7.22 10.04
C ILE A 57 -10.37 8.73 9.91
N LYS A 58 -10.78 9.35 11.02
CA LYS A 58 -11.05 10.79 11.06
C LYS A 58 -9.78 11.58 10.72
N GLY A 59 -9.89 12.49 9.76
CA GLY A 59 -8.77 13.30 9.28
C GLY A 59 -8.04 12.70 8.07
N ILE A 60 -8.42 11.50 7.62
CA ILE A 60 -7.98 10.95 6.34
C ILE A 60 -8.98 11.36 5.25
N SER A 61 -8.46 11.92 4.16
CA SER A 61 -9.24 12.35 2.99
C SER A 61 -9.42 11.22 1.99
N ALA A 62 -8.38 10.44 1.74
CA ALA A 62 -8.41 9.31 0.82
C ALA A 62 -7.27 8.33 1.13
N CYS A 63 -7.45 7.07 0.76
CA CYS A 63 -6.42 6.04 0.81
C CYS A 63 -6.48 5.19 -0.46
N ALA A 64 -5.32 4.79 -0.97
CA ALA A 64 -5.20 3.86 -2.10
C ALA A 64 -3.92 3.03 -2.01
N ALA A 65 -3.94 1.82 -2.55
CA ALA A 65 -2.79 0.94 -2.65
C ALA A 65 -2.44 0.71 -4.12
N TYR A 66 -1.15 0.81 -4.43
CA TYR A 66 -0.61 0.67 -5.78
C TYR A 66 0.41 -0.46 -5.85
N HIS A 67 0.52 -1.07 -7.02
CA HIS A 67 1.58 -2.00 -7.37
C HIS A 67 2.00 -1.74 -8.80
N ASP A 68 3.29 -1.46 -9.02
CA ASP A 68 3.85 -1.10 -10.33
C ASP A 68 3.06 0.00 -11.06
N GLY A 69 2.65 1.02 -10.30
CA GLY A 69 1.87 2.16 -10.81
C GLY A 69 0.38 1.88 -11.06
N LEU A 70 -0.06 0.63 -10.94
CA LEU A 70 -1.46 0.23 -11.09
C LEU A 70 -2.17 0.28 -9.74
N ILE A 71 -3.40 0.77 -9.77
CA ILE A 71 -4.26 0.79 -8.58
C ILE A 71 -4.73 -0.64 -8.27
N LEU A 72 -4.49 -1.10 -7.04
CA LEU A 72 -5.00 -2.39 -6.55
C LEU A 72 -6.25 -2.23 -5.70
N ALA A 73 -6.31 -1.15 -4.92
CA ALA A 73 -7.42 -0.85 -4.04
C ALA A 73 -7.51 0.66 -3.79
N GLN A 74 -8.72 1.16 -3.59
CA GLN A 74 -8.95 2.55 -3.20
C GLN A 74 -10.13 2.65 -2.24
N SER A 75 -10.08 3.65 -1.35
CA SER A 75 -11.19 3.97 -0.46
C SER A 75 -12.29 4.67 -1.25
N ASP A 76 -13.55 4.53 -0.82
CA ASP A 76 -14.72 5.16 -1.49
C ASP A 76 -14.61 6.70 -1.63
N LYS A 77 -13.80 7.34 -0.79
CA LYS A 77 -13.57 8.80 -0.78
C LYS A 77 -12.48 9.26 -1.74
N ALA A 78 -11.79 8.33 -2.41
CA ALA A 78 -10.75 8.66 -3.37
C ALA A 78 -11.36 9.00 -4.75
N PRO A 79 -11.13 10.20 -5.31
CA PRO A 79 -11.48 10.46 -6.71
C PRO A 79 -10.67 9.53 -7.63
N ASN A 80 -11.09 9.25 -8.86
CA ASN A 80 -10.36 8.35 -9.77
C ASN A 80 -8.84 8.63 -9.76
N MET A 81 -8.07 7.72 -9.14
CA MET A 81 -6.65 7.91 -8.84
C MET A 81 -5.73 7.18 -9.84
N GLU A 82 -6.22 6.77 -11.01
CA GLU A 82 -5.37 6.07 -12.01
C GLU A 82 -4.16 6.89 -12.42
N ALA A 83 -4.35 8.17 -12.75
CA ALA A 83 -3.25 9.08 -13.09
C ALA A 83 -2.29 9.31 -11.91
N PHE A 84 -2.77 9.19 -10.68
CA PHE A 84 -1.94 9.31 -9.49
C PHE A 84 -1.04 8.08 -9.29
N GLY A 85 -1.46 6.89 -9.73
CA GLY A 85 -0.64 5.68 -9.67
C GLY A 85 0.68 5.81 -10.45
N ALA A 86 0.62 6.42 -11.65
CA ALA A 86 1.82 6.73 -12.43
C ALA A 86 2.76 7.70 -11.69
N LEU A 87 2.21 8.75 -11.06
CA LEU A 87 3.00 9.68 -10.24
C LEU A 87 3.66 8.98 -9.05
N VAL A 88 2.95 8.09 -8.37
CA VAL A 88 3.49 7.32 -7.23
C VAL A 88 4.68 6.48 -7.69
N GLN A 89 4.54 5.76 -8.80
CA GLN A 89 5.61 4.93 -9.35
C GLN A 89 6.84 5.77 -9.73
N ASP A 90 6.64 6.88 -10.44
CA ASP A 90 7.72 7.77 -10.83
C ASP A 90 8.43 8.41 -9.63
N SER A 91 7.66 8.79 -8.59
CA SER A 91 8.20 9.37 -7.36
C SER A 91 9.06 8.36 -6.60
N ILE A 92 8.58 7.13 -6.43
CA ILE A 92 9.34 6.07 -5.74
C ILE A 92 10.62 5.73 -6.50
N ARG A 93 10.53 5.56 -7.82
CA ARG A 93 11.71 5.28 -8.67
C ARG A 93 12.76 6.38 -8.54
N THR A 94 12.34 7.64 -8.59
CA THR A 94 13.25 8.79 -8.45
C THR A 94 13.85 8.87 -7.04
N ALA A 95 13.06 8.62 -6.01
CA ALA A 95 13.54 8.61 -4.63
C ALA A 95 14.55 7.47 -4.37
N GLN A 96 14.34 6.29 -4.98
CA GLN A 96 15.29 5.18 -4.89
C GLN A 96 16.64 5.52 -5.51
N GLN A 97 16.65 6.20 -6.66
CA GLN A 97 17.90 6.68 -7.28
C GLN A 97 18.64 7.67 -6.36
N GLY A 98 17.91 8.63 -5.77
CA GLY A 98 18.50 9.58 -4.83
C GLY A 98 18.93 8.95 -3.49
N ALA A 99 18.34 7.82 -3.11
CA ALA A 99 18.66 7.13 -1.86
C ALA A 99 20.10 6.61 -1.85
N GLU A 100 20.60 6.13 -3.00
CA GLU A 100 21.97 5.66 -3.16
C GLU A 100 22.99 6.80 -3.02
N GLU A 101 22.68 7.97 -3.60
CA GLU A 101 23.54 9.16 -3.52
C GLU A 101 23.64 9.73 -2.10
N LEU A 102 22.57 9.57 -1.31
CA LEU A 102 22.43 10.15 0.03
C LEU A 102 22.62 9.13 1.17
N ASP A 103 22.94 7.87 0.84
CA ASP A 103 23.08 6.76 1.80
C ASP A 103 21.86 6.62 2.74
N LEU A 104 20.65 6.74 2.20
CA LEU A 104 19.40 6.67 2.98
C LEU A 104 18.94 5.23 3.28
N GLY A 105 19.56 4.23 2.64
CA GLY A 105 19.04 2.87 2.62
C GLY A 105 17.74 2.75 1.81
N ALA A 106 16.87 1.82 2.22
CA ALA A 106 15.60 1.61 1.53
C ALA A 106 14.61 2.76 1.81
N ILE A 107 13.94 3.26 0.76
CA ILE A 107 12.88 4.27 0.92
C ILE A 107 11.64 3.64 1.56
N GLU A 108 11.43 3.93 2.84
CA GLU A 108 10.24 3.48 3.57
C GLU A 108 9.04 4.40 3.36
N GLN A 109 9.28 5.70 3.19
CA GLN A 109 8.23 6.71 3.12
C GLN A 109 8.63 7.92 2.25
N ILE A 110 7.68 8.42 1.48
CA ILE A 110 7.73 9.75 0.84
C ILE A 110 6.54 10.57 1.34
N VAL A 111 6.75 11.84 1.68
CA VAL A 111 5.66 12.76 2.04
C VAL A 111 5.72 13.99 1.14
N ILE A 112 4.64 14.23 0.41
CA ILE A 112 4.46 15.44 -0.39
C ILE A 112 3.43 16.33 0.32
N VAL A 113 3.82 17.55 0.66
CA VAL A 113 2.99 18.51 1.39
C VAL A 113 2.62 19.67 0.47
N GLY A 114 1.36 19.76 0.10
CA GLY A 114 0.80 20.91 -0.61
C GLY A 114 0.38 22.04 0.33
N THR A 115 -0.29 23.05 -0.21
CA THR A 115 -0.83 24.18 0.55
C THR A 115 -2.00 23.77 1.46
N SER A 116 -2.87 22.88 0.98
CA SER A 116 -4.08 22.44 1.69
C SER A 116 -3.97 21.03 2.26
N ASN A 117 -3.46 20.09 1.46
CA ASN A 117 -3.39 18.67 1.79
C ASN A 117 -1.96 18.17 1.70
N LYS A 118 -1.73 16.98 2.27
CA LYS A 118 -0.51 16.20 2.08
C LYS A 118 -0.85 14.78 1.69
N VAL A 119 0.08 14.14 1.01
CA VAL A 119 0.04 12.70 0.74
C VAL A 119 1.30 12.05 1.30
N ALA A 120 1.11 10.96 2.04
CA ALA A 120 2.18 10.07 2.43
C ALA A 120 2.10 8.81 1.58
N MET A 121 3.21 8.42 0.97
CA MET A 121 3.41 7.17 0.25
C MET A 121 4.28 6.29 1.12
N LEU A 122 3.78 5.11 1.50
CA LEU A 122 4.47 4.17 2.38
C LEU A 122 4.77 2.89 1.61
N SER A 123 6.01 2.44 1.65
CA SER A 123 6.42 1.15 1.10
C SER A 123 5.94 0.02 2.01
N VAL A 124 5.17 -0.92 1.46
CA VAL A 124 4.62 -2.09 2.18
C VAL A 124 4.87 -3.33 1.33
N GLY A 125 6.03 -3.96 1.51
CA GLY A 125 6.47 -5.05 0.64
C GLY A 125 6.50 -4.56 -0.83
N PRO A 126 5.79 -5.23 -1.77
CA PRO A 126 5.72 -4.81 -3.17
C PRO A 126 4.67 -3.71 -3.44
N LEU A 127 3.97 -3.24 -2.41
CA LEU A 127 2.88 -2.27 -2.52
C LEU A 127 3.34 -0.88 -2.07
N ILE A 128 2.71 0.14 -2.65
CA ILE A 128 2.79 1.50 -2.13
C ILE A 128 1.41 1.92 -1.63
N LEU A 129 1.32 2.18 -0.32
CA LEU A 129 0.11 2.71 0.29
C LEU A 129 0.17 4.24 0.29
N SER A 130 -0.76 4.88 -0.41
CA SER A 130 -0.88 6.34 -0.44
C SER A 130 -2.04 6.80 0.43
N ILE A 131 -1.75 7.72 1.36
CA ILE A 131 -2.73 8.25 2.31
C ILE A 131 -2.73 9.78 2.19
N SER A 132 -3.89 10.32 1.79
CA SER A 132 -4.12 11.76 1.69
C SER A 132 -4.83 12.29 2.93
N SER A 133 -4.41 13.44 3.43
CA SER A 133 -5.02 14.11 4.57
C SER A 133 -4.86 15.64 4.45
N PRO A 134 -5.69 16.44 5.16
CA PRO A 134 -5.43 17.86 5.31
C PRO A 134 -4.05 18.08 5.94
N LYS A 135 -3.33 19.12 5.49
CA LYS A 135 -1.94 19.41 5.86
C LYS A 135 -1.71 19.42 7.37
N HIS A 136 -2.66 19.97 8.12
CA HIS A 136 -2.61 20.17 9.57
C HIS A 136 -2.85 18.88 10.38
N ILE A 137 -3.36 17.81 9.78
CA ILE A 137 -3.59 16.54 10.48
C ILE A 137 -2.25 15.87 10.76
N ASN A 138 -1.97 15.52 12.02
CA ASN A 138 -0.84 14.65 12.33
C ASN A 138 -1.18 13.22 11.90
N LEU A 139 -0.58 12.78 10.79
CA LEU A 139 -0.92 11.50 10.16
C LEU A 139 -0.50 10.31 11.03
N ALA A 140 0.68 10.36 11.65
CA ALA A 140 1.15 9.31 12.55
C ALA A 140 0.20 9.15 13.75
N LEU A 141 -0.27 10.27 14.31
CA LEU A 141 -1.24 10.26 15.40
C LEU A 141 -2.59 9.68 14.93
N ALA A 142 -3.12 10.15 13.81
CA ALA A 142 -4.40 9.66 13.27
C ALA A 142 -4.37 8.15 13.00
N LEU A 143 -3.28 7.64 12.39
CA LEU A 143 -3.10 6.22 12.11
C LEU A 143 -2.84 5.38 13.37
N SER A 144 -2.34 6.00 14.45
CA SER A 144 -2.18 5.32 15.74
C SER A 144 -3.48 5.17 16.53
N GLN A 145 -4.48 6.00 16.23
CA GLN A 145 -5.78 6.03 16.91
C GLN A 145 -6.89 5.29 16.13
N GLY A 146 -6.58 4.78 14.93
CA GLY A 146 -7.51 3.99 14.13
C GLY A 146 -7.75 2.62 14.74
N ALA A 147 -8.66 2.55 15.70
CA ALA A 147 -9.32 1.35 16.19
C ALA A 147 -10.81 1.65 16.30
#